data_AF-A0A2J0MN07-F1
#
_entry.id   AF-A0A2J0MN07-F1
#
_cell.length_a   1.000
_cell.length_b   1.000
_cell.length_c   1.000
_cell.angle_alpha   90.00
_cell.angle_beta   90.00
_cell.angle_gamma   90.00
#
_symmetry.space_group_name_H-M   'P 1'
#
loop_
_entity.id
_entity.type
_entity.pdbx_description
1 polymer ?
#
loop_
_entity_poly.entity_id
_entity_poly.type
_entity_poly.pdbx_seq_one_letter_code
_entity_poly.pdbx_strand_id
1 'polypeptide(L)'
;MFMESANPTINFFLNEGVPFETVILILMLPIIATFIAFLRQVVGIKAFGIYTPLLITFAFLATNGLKYGIVIFLAVILSGMLLRFILKPLRLLYLPRVAIMLSLVALIVLLMLTLGGNLRRTGLASVSIFPILIMITLVEKFVAVQIEKGNKTAIILALETLLISIVGFYLASWEALIRIIVAEPWLVLLTLPINFFLGKWTGLRLSEYLRFKEILKKQ
;
A
#
# COMPACT_ATOMS: atom_id res chain seq x y z
N MET A 1 -18.91 -11.92 -17.01
CA MET A 1 -18.97 -10.83 -18.00
C MET A 1 -17.62 -10.52 -18.66
N PHE A 2 -16.47 -10.61 -17.95
CA PHE A 2 -15.14 -10.36 -18.56
C PHE A 2 -14.64 -11.47 -19.52
N MET A 3 -15.22 -12.66 -19.49
CA MET A 3 -14.72 -13.82 -20.24
C MET A 3 -15.10 -13.80 -21.74
N GLU A 4 -16.14 -13.05 -22.13
CA GLU A 4 -16.58 -13.01 -23.55
C GLU A 4 -15.63 -12.20 -24.45
N SER A 5 -14.73 -11.40 -23.87
CA SER A 5 -13.79 -10.54 -24.60
C SER A 5 -12.34 -10.69 -24.11
N ALA A 6 -11.99 -11.83 -23.51
CA ALA A 6 -10.64 -12.06 -23.01
C ALA A 6 -9.68 -12.39 -24.16
N ASN A 7 -8.51 -11.72 -24.16
CA ASN A 7 -7.45 -11.98 -25.12
C ASN A 7 -7.04 -13.46 -25.11
N PRO A 8 -6.65 -14.08 -26.25
CA PRO A 8 -6.15 -15.45 -26.29
C PRO A 8 -5.07 -15.76 -25.26
N THR A 9 -4.19 -14.80 -24.95
CA THR A 9 -3.14 -14.96 -23.93
C THR A 9 -3.70 -15.14 -22.52
N ILE A 10 -4.78 -14.44 -22.16
CA ILE A 10 -5.40 -14.60 -20.84
C ILE A 10 -6.14 -15.93 -20.77
N ASN A 11 -6.87 -16.29 -21.82
CA ASN A 11 -7.56 -17.58 -21.89
C ASN A 11 -6.58 -18.75 -21.78
N PHE A 12 -5.38 -18.62 -22.35
CA PHE A 12 -4.30 -19.59 -22.15
C PHE A 12 -3.97 -19.78 -20.67
N PHE A 13 -3.72 -18.70 -19.91
CA PHE A 13 -3.43 -18.82 -18.47
C PHE A 13 -4.59 -19.41 -17.66
N LEU A 14 -5.83 -19.07 -18.01
CA LEU A 14 -7.02 -19.60 -17.33
C LEU A 14 -7.18 -21.11 -17.59
N ASN A 15 -6.92 -21.56 -18.83
CA ASN A 15 -6.98 -22.97 -19.20
C ASN A 15 -5.89 -23.80 -18.52
N GLU A 16 -4.74 -23.20 -18.23
CA GLU A 16 -3.67 -23.81 -17.42
C GLU A 16 -3.99 -23.83 -15.91
N GLY A 17 -5.18 -23.39 -15.50
CA GLY A 17 -5.65 -23.45 -14.11
C GLY A 17 -5.25 -22.26 -13.24
N VAL A 18 -4.68 -21.19 -13.81
CA VAL A 18 -4.38 -19.97 -13.05
C VAL A 18 -5.70 -19.21 -12.76
N PRO A 19 -5.99 -18.87 -11.49
CA PRO A 19 -7.19 -18.10 -11.17
C PRO A 19 -7.19 -16.73 -11.87
N PHE A 20 -8.35 -16.32 -12.39
CA PHE A 20 -8.49 -15.03 -13.08
C PHE A 20 -8.01 -13.85 -12.22
N GLU A 21 -8.38 -13.83 -10.94
CA GLU A 21 -7.94 -12.79 -10.00
C GLU A 21 -6.41 -12.72 -9.90
N THR A 22 -5.73 -13.86 -9.86
CA THR A 22 -4.25 -13.90 -9.82
C THR A 22 -3.65 -13.28 -11.08
N VAL A 23 -4.17 -13.61 -12.27
CA VAL A 23 -3.69 -13.03 -13.54
C VAL A 23 -3.86 -11.51 -13.53
N ILE A 24 -5.04 -11.02 -13.14
CA ILE A 24 -5.32 -9.58 -13.09
C ILE A 24 -4.43 -8.87 -12.07
N LEU A 25 -4.26 -9.40 -10.85
CA LEU A 25 -3.42 -8.79 -9.83
C LEU A 25 -1.95 -8.70 -10.27
N ILE A 26 -1.43 -9.74 -10.93
CA ILE A 26 -0.07 -9.74 -11.49
C ILE A 26 0.09 -8.67 -12.58
N LEU A 27 -0.87 -8.56 -13.50
CA LEU A 27 -0.84 -7.55 -14.56
C LEU A 27 -1.05 -6.12 -14.03
N MET A 28 -1.80 -5.97 -12.93
CA MET A 28 -2.02 -4.68 -12.27
C MET A 28 -0.79 -4.19 -11.49
N LEU A 29 0.05 -5.09 -10.97
CA LEU A 29 1.24 -4.73 -10.19
C LEU A 29 2.13 -3.67 -10.86
N PRO A 30 2.61 -3.84 -12.10
CA PRO A 30 3.41 -2.82 -12.77
C PRO A 30 2.65 -1.50 -13.00
N ILE A 31 1.34 -1.54 -13.25
CA ILE A 31 0.52 -0.32 -13.42
C ILE A 31 0.45 0.46 -12.12
N ILE A 32 0.16 -0.22 -11.00
CA ILE A 32 0.13 0.42 -9.67
C ILE A 32 1.54 0.91 -9.28
N ALA A 33 2.59 0.16 -9.59
CA ALA A 33 3.97 0.59 -9.33
C ALA A 33 4.32 1.86 -10.11
N THR A 34 3.96 1.96 -11.39
CA THR A 34 4.14 3.17 -12.21
C THR A 34 3.32 4.33 -11.67
N PHE A 35 2.08 4.09 -11.27
CA PHE A 35 1.24 5.11 -10.64
C PHE A 35 1.89 5.67 -9.37
N ILE A 36 2.40 4.81 -8.48
CA ILE A 36 3.10 5.24 -7.26
C ILE A 36 4.37 6.00 -7.61
N ALA A 37 5.14 5.53 -8.60
CA ALA A 37 6.34 6.22 -9.07
C ALA A 37 6.02 7.62 -9.62
N PHE A 38 4.94 7.76 -10.39
CA PHE A 38 4.45 9.03 -10.90
C PHE A 38 4.07 9.98 -9.76
N LEU A 39 3.27 9.54 -8.78
CA LEU A 39 2.92 10.37 -7.63
C LEU A 39 4.15 10.83 -6.84
N ARG A 40 5.15 9.97 -6.70
CA ARG A 40 6.37 10.30 -5.97
C ARG A 40 7.27 11.27 -6.74
N GLN A 41 7.41 11.09 -8.05
CA GLN A 41 8.35 11.86 -8.86
C GLN A 41 7.74 13.17 -9.37
N VAL A 42 6.47 13.18 -9.75
CA VAL A 42 5.79 14.34 -10.35
C VAL A 42 5.04 15.13 -9.28
N VAL A 43 4.25 14.47 -8.43
CA VAL A 43 3.49 15.16 -7.37
C VAL A 43 4.38 15.47 -6.17
N GLY A 44 5.29 14.57 -5.82
CA GLY A 44 6.22 14.72 -4.71
C GLY A 44 5.66 14.27 -3.35
N ILE A 45 4.66 13.38 -3.36
CA ILE A 45 4.13 12.75 -2.14
C ILE A 45 5.19 11.82 -1.54
N LYS A 46 5.40 11.89 -0.22
CA LYS A 46 6.41 11.07 0.46
C LYS A 46 5.73 9.87 1.12
N ALA A 47 5.96 8.67 0.60
CA ALA A 47 5.50 7.43 1.23
C ALA A 47 6.67 6.63 1.83
N PHE A 48 6.36 5.52 2.48
CA PHE A 48 7.35 4.49 2.86
C PHE A 48 7.93 3.77 1.63
N GLY A 49 8.68 4.49 0.80
CA GLY A 49 9.16 3.99 -0.48
C GLY A 49 8.02 3.68 -1.46
N ILE A 50 8.33 2.91 -2.51
CA ILE A 50 7.35 2.47 -3.52
C ILE A 50 6.69 1.15 -3.10
N TYR A 51 7.47 0.27 -2.47
CA TYR A 51 7.05 -1.09 -2.11
C TYR A 51 5.91 -1.13 -1.09
N THR A 52 5.99 -0.32 -0.04
CA THR A 52 5.01 -0.34 1.05
C THR A 52 3.60 0.08 0.60
N PRO A 53 3.39 1.23 -0.08
CA PRO A 53 2.05 1.55 -0.59
C PRO A 53 1.55 0.55 -1.63
N LEU A 54 2.44 -0.07 -2.42
CA LEU A 54 2.08 -1.13 -3.36
C LEU A 54 1.52 -2.36 -2.63
N LEU A 55 2.23 -2.87 -1.62
CA LEU A 55 1.76 -3.99 -0.81
C LEU A 55 0.44 -3.68 -0.10
N ILE A 56 0.29 -2.49 0.47
CA ILE A 56 -0.94 -2.10 1.18
C ILE A 56 -2.11 -2.01 0.20
N THR A 57 -1.88 -1.52 -1.02
CA THR A 57 -2.89 -1.52 -2.10
C THR A 57 -3.42 -2.93 -2.35
N PHE A 58 -2.51 -3.90 -2.52
CA PHE A 58 -2.89 -5.29 -2.73
C PHE A 58 -3.50 -5.95 -1.49
N ALA A 59 -3.03 -5.59 -0.29
CA ALA A 59 -3.64 -6.01 0.96
C ALA A 59 -5.09 -5.52 1.06
N PHE A 60 -5.38 -4.28 0.65
CA PHE A 60 -6.75 -3.75 0.60
C PHE A 60 -7.63 -4.50 -0.40
N LEU A 61 -7.12 -4.85 -1.58
CA LEU A 61 -7.86 -5.65 -2.56
C LEU A 61 -8.19 -7.05 -2.03
N ALA A 62 -7.26 -7.65 -1.30
CA ALA A 62 -7.44 -8.97 -0.69
C ALA A 62 -8.19 -8.93 0.66
N THR A 63 -8.61 -7.75 1.13
CA THR A 63 -9.56 -7.64 2.25
C THR A 63 -11.00 -7.67 1.74
N ASN A 64 -11.93 -8.13 2.58
CA ASN A 64 -13.38 -8.14 2.31
C ASN A 64 -14.02 -6.73 2.31
N GLY A 65 -13.29 -5.73 1.79
CA GLY A 65 -13.66 -4.34 1.69
C GLY A 65 -12.60 -3.39 2.24
N LEU A 66 -12.36 -2.30 1.51
CA LEU A 66 -11.41 -1.24 1.86
C LEU A 66 -11.58 -0.73 3.30
N LYS A 67 -12.82 -0.68 3.80
CA LYS A 67 -13.14 -0.28 5.17
C LYS A 67 -12.37 -1.11 6.21
N TYR A 68 -12.34 -2.44 6.07
CA TYR A 68 -11.66 -3.31 7.02
C TYR A 68 -10.15 -3.17 6.92
N GLY A 69 -9.62 -3.09 5.70
CA GLY A 69 -8.22 -2.79 5.46
C GLY A 69 -7.77 -1.50 6.16
N ILE A 70 -8.51 -0.40 6.00
CA ILE A 70 -8.19 0.89 6.64
C ILE A 70 -8.21 0.77 8.16
N VAL A 71 -9.21 0.10 8.75
CA VAL A 71 -9.28 -0.07 10.20
C VAL A 71 -8.08 -0.88 10.73
N ILE A 72 -7.70 -1.96 10.05
CA ILE A 72 -6.52 -2.76 10.40
C ILE A 72 -5.24 -1.92 10.28
N PHE A 73 -5.08 -1.18 9.18
CA PHE A 73 -3.93 -0.29 8.97
C PHE A 73 -3.80 0.72 10.12
N LEU A 74 -4.90 1.39 10.49
CA LEU A 74 -4.90 2.36 11.58
C LEU A 74 -4.59 1.70 12.93
N ALA A 75 -5.17 0.54 13.20
CA ALA A 75 -4.90 -0.21 14.44
C ALA A 75 -3.42 -0.58 14.54
N VAL A 76 -2.80 -1.01 13.45
CA VAL A 76 -1.37 -1.34 13.36
C VAL A 76 -0.49 -0.10 13.60
N ILE A 77 -0.78 1.03 12.96
CA ILE A 77 0.02 2.26 13.14
C ILE A 77 -0.13 2.80 14.57
N LEU A 78 -1.34 2.81 15.12
CA LEU A 78 -1.61 3.28 16.48
C LEU A 78 -0.96 2.38 17.52
N SER A 79 -1.07 1.05 17.36
CA SER A 79 -0.41 0.10 18.26
C SER A 79 1.11 0.21 18.20
N GLY A 80 1.71 0.30 17.00
CA GLY A 80 3.15 0.54 16.85
C GLY A 80 3.61 1.83 17.55
N MET A 81 2.82 2.90 17.45
CA MET A 81 3.10 4.15 18.14
C MET A 81 3.04 4.02 19.67
N LEU A 82 1.98 3.40 20.20
CA LEU A 82 1.79 3.16 21.64
C LEU A 82 2.91 2.28 22.21
N LEU A 83 3.20 1.17 21.53
CA LEU A 83 4.24 0.22 21.93
C LEU A 83 5.62 0.86 21.95
N ARG A 84 5.92 1.78 21.04
CA ARG A 84 7.18 2.54 21.11
C ARG A 84 7.29 3.32 22.41
N PHE A 85 6.24 3.98 22.88
CA PHE A 85 6.29 4.71 24.15
C PHE A 85 6.54 3.78 25.33
N ILE A 86 5.94 2.59 25.31
CA ILE A 86 6.12 1.55 26.34
C ILE A 86 7.54 0.96 26.32
N LEU A 87 8.11 0.74 25.13
CA LEU A 87 9.43 0.10 24.96
C LEU A 87 10.62 1.09 25.00
N LYS A 88 10.37 2.40 24.84
CA LYS A 88 11.40 3.46 24.90
C LYS A 88 12.27 3.41 26.17
N PRO A 89 11.72 3.29 27.40
CA PRO A 89 12.54 3.25 28.61
C PRO A 89 13.44 2.02 28.74
N LEU A 90 13.11 0.92 28.05
CA LEU A 90 13.83 -0.36 28.17
C LEU A 90 15.20 -0.37 27.47
N ARG A 91 15.56 0.68 26.71
CA ARG A 91 16.85 0.84 26.01
C ARG A 91 17.31 -0.38 25.19
N LEU A 92 16.35 -1.10 24.61
CA LEU A 92 16.60 -2.30 23.79
C LEU A 92 17.34 -1.97 22.48
N LEU A 93 18.15 -2.91 21.99
CA LEU A 93 18.71 -2.89 20.63
C LEU A 93 17.59 -2.84 19.58
N TYR A 94 17.88 -2.29 18.39
CA TYR A 94 16.89 -2.11 17.33
C TYR A 94 16.20 -3.43 16.93
N LEU A 95 16.97 -4.47 16.62
CA LEU A 95 16.44 -5.71 16.07
C LEU A 95 15.53 -6.46 17.08
N PRO A 96 15.94 -6.68 18.35
CA PRO A 96 15.05 -7.23 19.38
C PRO A 96 13.83 -6.35 19.66
N ARG A 97 13.98 -5.02 19.62
CA ARG A 97 12.86 -4.09 19.82
C ARG A 97 11.80 -4.25 18.74
N VAL A 98 12.21 -4.33 17.47
CA VAL A 98 11.30 -4.54 16.34
C VAL A 98 10.60 -5.89 16.45
N ALA A 99 11.33 -6.96 16.79
CA ALA A 99 10.73 -8.28 17.00
C ALA A 99 9.64 -8.27 18.09
N ILE A 100 9.91 -7.63 19.24
CA ILE A 100 8.91 -7.48 20.31
C ILE A 100 7.70 -6.68 19.83
N MET A 101 7.91 -5.59 19.08
CA MET A 101 6.79 -4.81 18.53
C MET A 101 5.95 -5.61 17.55
N LEU A 102 6.57 -6.34 16.61
CA LEU A 102 5.83 -7.19 15.67
C LEU A 102 4.98 -8.23 16.41
N SER A 103 5.53 -8.89 17.44
CA SER A 103 4.80 -9.85 18.26
C SER A 103 3.62 -9.21 19.02
N LEU A 104 3.83 -8.05 19.63
CA LEU A 104 2.77 -7.35 20.37
C LEU A 104 1.68 -6.80 19.45
N VAL A 105 2.03 -6.26 18.28
CA VAL A 105 1.06 -5.84 17.26
C VAL A 105 0.27 -7.04 16.74
N ALA A 106 0.91 -8.18 16.49
CA ALA A 106 0.21 -9.40 16.09
C ALA A 106 -0.83 -9.84 17.12
N LEU A 107 -0.49 -9.81 18.42
CA LEU A 107 -1.44 -10.09 19.50
C LEU A 107 -2.59 -9.08 19.56
N ILE A 108 -2.31 -7.79 19.37
CA ILE A 108 -3.33 -6.74 19.33
C ILE A 108 -4.29 -6.94 18.15
N VAL A 109 -3.76 -7.26 16.97
CA VAL A 109 -4.58 -7.54 15.78
C VAL A 109 -5.42 -8.81 15.99
N LEU A 110 -4.85 -9.87 16.57
CA LEU A 110 -5.61 -11.08 16.91
C LEU A 110 -6.77 -10.80 17.88
N LEU A 111 -6.51 -10.00 18.92
CA LEU A 111 -7.52 -9.57 19.87
C LEU A 111 -8.61 -8.75 19.17
N MET A 112 -8.21 -7.83 18.29
CA MET A 112 -9.14 -7.01 17.49
C MET A 112 -10.02 -7.87 16.56
N LEU A 113 -9.47 -8.90 15.92
CA LEU A 113 -10.23 -9.83 15.08
C LEU A 113 -11.24 -10.64 15.90
N THR A 114 -10.81 -11.13 17.07
CA THR A 114 -11.67 -11.87 18.01
C THR A 114 -12.84 -10.99 18.49
N LEU A 115 -12.56 -9.73 18.87
CA LEU A 115 -13.59 -8.76 19.24
C LEU A 115 -14.52 -8.44 18.06
N GLY A 116 -13.97 -8.31 16.85
CA GLY A 116 -14.74 -8.11 15.62
C GLY A 116 -15.72 -9.26 15.36
N GLY A 117 -15.27 -10.50 15.55
CA GLY A 117 -16.12 -11.69 15.44
C GLY A 117 -17.26 -11.69 16.45
N ASN A 118 -16.96 -11.37 17.71
CA ASN A 118 -17.96 -11.32 18.78
C ASN A 118 -19.03 -10.24 18.53
N LEU A 119 -18.62 -9.06 18.02
CA LEU A 119 -19.52 -7.97 17.63
C LEU A 119 -20.30 -8.23 16.32
N ARG A 120 -20.33 -9.47 15.82
CA ARG A 120 -20.96 -9.88 14.54
C ARG A 120 -20.46 -9.08 13.33
N ARG A 121 -19.25 -8.50 13.40
CA ARG A 121 -18.58 -7.88 12.25
C ARG A 121 -17.81 -8.96 11.49
N THR A 122 -18.55 -9.88 10.87
CA THR A 122 -18.01 -11.04 10.15
C THR A 122 -17.01 -10.65 9.06
N GLY A 123 -17.20 -9.50 8.40
CA GLY A 123 -16.26 -8.99 7.39
C GLY A 123 -14.88 -8.60 7.94
N LEU A 124 -14.75 -8.28 9.23
CA LEU A 124 -13.44 -8.02 9.86
C LEU A 124 -12.76 -9.33 10.27
N ALA A 125 -13.52 -10.28 10.81
CA ALA A 125 -12.99 -11.57 11.28
C ALA A 125 -12.63 -12.54 10.14
N SER A 126 -13.20 -12.34 8.94
CA SER A 126 -12.97 -13.18 7.75
C SER A 126 -11.85 -12.69 6.82
N VAL A 127 -11.11 -11.65 7.23
CA VAL A 127 -9.98 -11.14 6.43
C VAL A 127 -8.88 -12.20 6.37
N SER A 128 -8.34 -12.42 5.18
CA SER A 128 -7.22 -13.35 4.96
C SER A 128 -5.99 -12.96 5.77
N ILE A 129 -5.21 -13.97 6.19
CA ILE A 129 -3.97 -13.78 6.96
C ILE A 129 -2.91 -12.97 6.18
N PHE A 130 -2.87 -13.06 4.85
CA PHE A 130 -1.84 -12.40 4.05
C PHE A 130 -1.91 -10.85 4.11
N PRO A 131 -3.08 -10.20 3.86
CA PRO A 131 -3.24 -8.76 4.13
C PRO A 131 -2.86 -8.35 5.55
N ILE A 132 -3.20 -9.17 6.54
CA ILE A 132 -2.89 -8.89 7.94
C ILE A 132 -1.38 -8.91 8.19
N LEU A 133 -0.66 -9.90 7.65
CA LEU A 133 0.80 -9.97 7.75
C LEU A 133 1.49 -8.78 7.06
N ILE A 134 1.00 -8.37 5.88
CA ILE A 134 1.49 -7.17 5.19
C ILE A 134 1.31 -5.93 6.08
N MET A 135 0.15 -5.80 6.72
CA MET A 135 -0.12 -4.70 7.63
C MET A 135 0.80 -4.76 8.86
N ILE A 136 0.96 -5.91 9.51
CA ILE A 136 1.82 -6.02 10.70
C ILE A 136 3.29 -5.71 10.35
N THR A 137 3.79 -6.16 9.21
CA THR A 137 5.17 -5.90 8.78
C THR A 137 5.43 -4.41 8.48
N LEU A 138 4.39 -3.61 8.20
CA LEU A 138 4.49 -2.15 8.11
C LEU A 138 5.07 -1.52 9.38
N VAL A 139 4.84 -2.13 10.54
CA VAL A 139 5.31 -1.64 11.85
C VAL A 139 6.82 -1.48 11.84
N GLU A 140 7.56 -2.39 11.20
CA GLU A 140 9.01 -2.29 11.10
C GLU A 140 9.42 -0.98 10.41
N LYS A 141 8.84 -0.70 9.23
CA LYS A 141 9.13 0.53 8.48
C LYS A 141 8.67 1.78 9.23
N PHE A 142 7.50 1.73 9.84
CA PHE A 142 6.97 2.82 10.64
C PHE A 142 7.90 3.16 11.81
N VAL A 143 8.31 2.15 12.57
CA VAL A 143 9.20 2.29 13.73
C VAL A 143 10.57 2.81 13.31
N ALA A 144 11.15 2.27 12.23
CA ALA A 144 12.45 2.72 11.72
C ALA A 144 12.41 4.23 11.44
N VAL A 145 11.41 4.69 10.69
CA VAL A 145 11.21 6.12 10.42
C VAL A 145 10.91 6.90 11.70
N GLN A 146 10.13 6.34 12.62
CA GLN A 146 9.79 7.00 13.88
C GLN A 146 11.02 7.20 14.78
N ILE A 147 12.02 6.32 14.69
CA ILE A 147 13.31 6.43 15.37
C ILE A 147 14.22 7.44 14.65
N GLU A 148 14.34 7.35 13.32
CA GLU A 148 15.25 8.18 12.52
C GLU A 148 14.78 9.63 12.35
N LYS A 149 13.48 9.83 12.10
CA LYS A 149 12.89 11.11 11.66
C LYS A 149 11.83 11.65 12.62
N GLY A 150 11.56 10.94 13.71
CA GLY A 150 10.61 11.33 14.76
C GLY A 150 9.14 11.03 14.44
N ASN A 151 8.29 11.20 15.46
CA ASN A 151 6.87 10.84 15.41
C ASN A 151 6.09 11.61 14.35
N LYS A 152 6.29 12.93 14.25
CA LYS A 152 5.55 13.78 13.29
C LYS A 152 5.77 13.29 11.86
N THR A 153 7.03 13.07 11.49
CA THR A 153 7.39 12.57 10.15
C THR A 153 6.84 11.17 9.90
N ALA A 154 6.92 10.26 10.87
CA ALA A 154 6.38 8.91 10.72
C ALA A 154 4.86 8.90 10.49
N ILE A 155 4.11 9.76 11.20
CA ILE A 155 2.65 9.90 11.02
C ILE A 155 2.33 10.46 9.63
N ILE A 156 3.03 11.50 9.21
CA ILE A 156 2.84 12.10 7.87
C ILE A 156 3.10 11.06 6.78
N LEU A 157 4.22 10.32 6.86
CA LEU A 157 4.51 9.25 5.89
C LEU A 157 3.48 8.12 5.94
N ALA A 158 2.96 7.76 7.11
CA ALA A 158 1.91 6.75 7.23
C ALA A 158 0.60 7.22 6.57
N LEU A 159 0.21 8.49 6.75
CA LEU A 159 -0.97 9.07 6.12
C LEU A 159 -0.80 9.20 4.61
N GLU A 160 0.35 9.65 4.12
CA GLU A 160 0.66 9.72 2.69
C GLU A 160 0.67 8.32 2.06
N THR A 161 1.23 7.32 2.76
CA THR A 161 1.21 5.91 2.33
C THR A 161 -0.23 5.38 2.27
N LEU A 162 -1.05 5.66 3.28
CA LEU A 162 -2.45 5.28 3.33
C LEU A 162 -3.23 5.90 2.15
N LEU A 163 -3.04 7.20 1.91
CA LEU A 163 -3.70 7.92 0.82
C LEU A 163 -3.33 7.32 -0.54
N ILE A 164 -2.03 7.11 -0.80
CA ILE A 164 -1.57 6.48 -2.05
C ILE A 164 -2.18 5.09 -2.20
N SER A 165 -2.24 4.31 -1.12
CA SER A 165 -2.77 2.94 -1.17
C SER A 165 -4.29 2.90 -1.40
N ILE A 166 -5.03 3.89 -0.88
CA ILE A 166 -6.46 4.03 -1.14
C ILE A 166 -6.70 4.38 -2.61
N VAL A 167 -5.95 5.34 -3.17
CA VAL A 167 -6.08 5.68 -4.59
C VAL A 167 -5.64 4.52 -5.48
N GLY A 168 -4.56 3.83 -5.09
CA GLY A 168 -4.11 2.59 -5.73
C GLY A 168 -5.18 1.51 -5.71
N PHE A 169 -5.91 1.33 -4.61
CA PHE A 169 -7.04 0.39 -4.51
C PHE A 169 -8.14 0.75 -5.50
N TYR A 170 -8.56 2.02 -5.56
CA TYR A 170 -9.59 2.44 -6.51
C TYR A 170 -9.15 2.26 -7.96
N LEU A 171 -7.90 2.60 -8.26
CA LEU A 171 -7.30 2.37 -9.58
C LEU A 171 -7.29 0.87 -9.92
N ALA A 172 -6.91 0.02 -8.96
CA ALA A 172 -6.84 -1.42 -9.13
C ALA A 172 -8.20 -2.11 -9.27
N SER A 173 -9.22 -1.57 -8.60
CA SER A 173 -10.60 -2.05 -8.65
C SER A 173 -11.42 -1.45 -9.81
N TRP A 174 -10.81 -0.60 -10.64
CA TRP A 174 -11.53 0.12 -11.69
C TRP A 174 -11.88 -0.82 -12.85
N GLU A 175 -13.18 -1.13 -13.00
CA GLU A 175 -13.65 -2.09 -14.01
C GLU A 175 -13.22 -1.76 -15.44
N ALA A 176 -13.19 -0.48 -15.82
CA ALA A 176 -12.78 -0.07 -17.15
C ALA A 176 -11.31 -0.40 -17.42
N LEU A 177 -10.45 -0.18 -16.42
CA LEU A 177 -9.03 -0.51 -16.52
C LEU A 177 -8.84 -2.03 -16.59
N ILE A 178 -9.56 -2.80 -15.77
CA ILE A 178 -9.55 -4.26 -15.82
C ILE A 178 -10.01 -4.75 -17.20
N ARG A 179 -11.10 -4.21 -17.76
CA ARG A 179 -11.57 -4.56 -19.11
C ARG A 179 -10.50 -4.32 -20.17
N ILE A 180 -9.81 -3.18 -20.12
CA ILE A 180 -8.74 -2.85 -21.07
C ILE A 180 -7.58 -3.84 -20.96
N ILE A 181 -7.15 -4.19 -19.75
CA ILE A 181 -6.05 -5.13 -19.53
C ILE A 181 -6.43 -6.55 -19.94
N VAL A 182 -7.70 -6.93 -19.72
CA VAL A 182 -8.23 -8.22 -20.14
C VAL A 182 -8.28 -8.34 -21.66
N ALA A 183 -8.65 -7.26 -22.34
CA ALA A 183 -8.67 -7.20 -23.80
C ALA A 183 -7.25 -7.15 -24.39
N GLU A 184 -6.35 -6.36 -23.80
CA GLU A 184 -5.00 -6.10 -24.31
C GLU A 184 -3.94 -6.13 -23.18
N PRO A 185 -3.50 -7.34 -22.75
CA PRO A 185 -2.55 -7.48 -21.63
C PRO A 185 -1.17 -6.88 -21.94
N TRP A 186 -0.81 -6.77 -23.23
CA TRP A 186 0.45 -6.19 -23.69
C TRP A 186 0.60 -4.71 -23.32
N LEU A 187 -0.51 -3.99 -23.08
CA LEU A 187 -0.48 -2.58 -22.64
C LEU A 187 0.30 -2.39 -21.33
N VAL A 188 0.36 -3.44 -20.50
CA VAL A 188 1.16 -3.43 -19.29
C VAL A 188 2.64 -3.15 -19.58
N LEU A 189 3.16 -3.57 -20.73
CA LEU A 189 4.55 -3.31 -21.12
C LEU A 189 4.85 -1.82 -21.32
N LEU A 190 3.84 -0.97 -21.57
CA LEU A 190 4.00 0.48 -21.66
C LEU A 190 4.45 1.10 -20.33
N THR A 191 4.25 0.41 -19.21
CA THR A 191 4.78 0.84 -17.90
C THR A 191 6.30 0.96 -17.90
N LEU A 192 7.01 0.16 -18.71
CA LEU A 192 8.47 0.19 -18.81
C LEU A 192 9.01 1.51 -19.40
N PRO A 193 8.63 1.93 -20.63
CA PRO A 193 9.07 3.22 -21.15
C PRO A 193 8.56 4.38 -20.30
N ILE A 194 7.35 4.32 -19.74
CA ILE A 194 6.84 5.37 -18.83
C ILE A 194 7.76 5.51 -17.61
N ASN A 195 8.11 4.40 -16.95
CA ASN A 195 9.02 4.42 -15.81
C ASN A 195 10.42 4.89 -16.20
N PHE A 196 10.89 4.55 -17.40
CA PHE A 196 12.18 5.05 -17.92
C PHE A 196 12.18 6.57 -18.08
N PHE A 197 11.12 7.15 -18.65
CA PHE A 197 10.98 8.60 -18.77
C PHE A 197 10.82 9.27 -17.39
N LEU A 198 10.05 8.68 -16.49
CA LEU A 198 9.93 9.16 -15.10
C LEU A 198 11.28 9.13 -14.38
N GLY A 199 12.11 8.11 -14.61
CA GLY A 199 13.45 8.01 -14.04
C GLY A 199 14.41 9.11 -14.53
N LYS A 200 14.17 9.65 -15.73
CA LYS A 200 14.92 10.78 -16.29
C LYS A 200 14.30 12.14 -15.99
N TRP A 201 13.19 12.19 -15.25
CA TRP A 201 12.50 13.43 -14.95
C TRP A 201 13.30 14.27 -13.95
N THR A 202 13.94 15.33 -14.43
CA THR A 202 14.70 16.31 -13.64
C THR A 202 13.90 17.55 -13.25
N GLY A 203 12.64 17.66 -13.70
CA GLY A 203 11.78 18.81 -13.38
C GLY A 203 11.44 18.91 -11.89
N LEU A 204 11.18 20.14 -11.42
CA LEU A 204 10.69 20.41 -10.07
C LEU A 204 9.38 19.65 -9.81
N ARG A 205 9.23 19.11 -8.60
CA ARG A 205 8.00 18.43 -8.18
C ARG A 205 6.86 19.46 -8.06
N LEU A 206 5.62 19.05 -8.31
CA LEU A 206 4.44 19.92 -8.10
C LEU A 206 4.40 20.47 -6.66
N SER A 207 4.77 19.65 -5.67
CA SER A 207 4.88 20.09 -4.28
C SER A 207 5.98 21.15 -4.05
N GLU A 208 7.05 21.12 -4.84
CA GLU A 208 8.10 22.13 -4.81
C GLU A 208 7.62 23.43 -5.47
N TYR A 209 6.85 23.34 -6.57
CA TYR A 209 6.26 24.50 -7.20
C TYR A 209 5.33 25.26 -6.24
N LEU A 210 4.49 24.55 -5.49
CA LEU A 210 3.62 25.16 -4.47
C LEU A 210 4.42 25.81 -3.33
N ARG A 211 5.52 25.20 -2.91
CA ARG A 211 6.39 25.71 -1.84
C ARG A 211 7.23 26.93 -2.28
N PHE A 212 7.70 26.95 -3.53
CA PHE A 212 8.51 28.06 -4.06
C PHE A 212 7.69 29.22 -4.62
N LYS A 213 6.38 29.03 -4.82
CA LYS A 213 5.45 30.10 -5.21
C LYS A 213 5.48 31.29 -4.24
N GLU A 214 5.71 31.05 -2.94
CA GLU A 214 5.80 32.12 -1.94
C GLU A 214 7.11 32.93 -2.04
N ILE A 215 8.18 32.34 -2.57
CA ILE A 215 9.48 32.99 -2.72
C ILE A 215 9.50 33.81 -4.03
N LEU A 216 8.91 33.27 -5.11
CA LEU A 216 8.80 33.93 -6.40
C LEU A 216 7.85 35.13 -6.42
N LYS A 217 6.93 35.24 -5.45
CA LYS A 217 6.03 36.40 -5.32
C LYS A 217 6.66 37.58 -4.57
N LYS A 218 7.89 37.43 -4.06
CA LYS A 218 8.58 38.42 -3.22
C LYS A 218 9.80 39.07 -3.91
N GLN A 219 10.00 38.80 -5.20
CA GLN A 219 10.86 39.55 -6.11
C GLN A 219 9.98 40.26 -7.14
#